data_AF-N1UX18-F1
#
_entry.id   AF-N1UX18-F1
#
_cell.length_a   1.000
_cell.length_b   1.000
_cell.length_c   1.000
_cell.angle_alpha   90.00
_cell.angle_beta   90.00
_cell.angle_gamma   90.00
#
_symmetry.space_group_name_H-M   'P 1'
#
loop_
_entity.id
_entity.type
_entity.pdbx_description
1 polymer ?
#
loop_
_entity_poly.entity_id
_entity_poly.type
_entity_poly.pdbx_seq_one_letter_code
_entity_poly.pdbx_strand_id
1 'polypeptide(L)'
;MNPVNETSTLPLSIAELDSTVYVESSPTAVPPVEEETRTFGPDGLTEGQQKALAAVTVRAGEVEAAEWTLDQAKAACNAQIAAALASGVPAETVAEAAGVCAAVVADLAREAAAALSAEPSAALPSAAG
;
A
#
# COMPACT_ATOMS: atom_id res chain seq x y z
N MET A 1 16.15 16.45 -46.30
CA MET A 1 15.30 16.13 -45.14
C MET A 1 16.06 16.57 -43.89
N ASN A 2 15.58 17.61 -43.21
CA ASN A 2 16.15 18.10 -41.96
C ASN A 2 15.17 17.76 -40.82
N PRO A 3 15.65 17.39 -39.62
CA PRO A 3 14.78 17.13 -38.48
C PRO A 3 14.18 18.45 -37.96
N VAL A 4 12.86 18.44 -37.76
CA VAL A 4 12.11 19.54 -37.11
C VAL A 4 12.46 19.50 -35.63
N ASN A 5 13.19 20.51 -35.15
CA ASN A 5 13.39 20.72 -33.72
C ASN A 5 12.05 21.07 -33.08
N GLU A 6 11.63 20.25 -32.11
CA GLU A 6 10.47 20.50 -31.26
C GLU A 6 10.71 21.78 -30.47
N THR A 7 9.95 22.82 -30.78
CA THR A 7 10.00 24.09 -30.06
C THR A 7 9.41 23.87 -28.67
N SER A 8 10.30 23.73 -27.68
CA SER A 8 10.00 23.76 -26.26
C SER A 8 9.16 24.99 -25.92
N THR A 9 7.85 24.82 -25.75
CA THR A 9 6.97 25.86 -25.19
C THR A 9 7.19 25.88 -23.69
N LEU A 10 8.01 26.82 -23.23
CA LEU A 10 8.10 27.17 -21.81
C LEU A 10 6.70 27.56 -21.29
N PRO A 11 6.33 27.22 -20.06
CA PRO A 11 5.04 27.62 -19.50
C PRO A 11 4.97 29.14 -19.34
N LEU A 12 3.83 29.71 -19.75
CA LEU A 12 3.51 31.13 -19.64
C LEU A 12 3.55 31.58 -18.18
N SER A 13 4.32 32.64 -17.91
CA SER A 13 4.42 33.27 -16.58
C SER A 13 3.15 34.06 -16.27
N ILE A 14 2.56 33.84 -15.09
CA ILE A 14 1.29 34.45 -14.61
C ILE A 14 1.41 35.99 -14.42
N ALA A 15 2.61 36.55 -14.57
CA ALA A 15 2.89 37.96 -14.33
C ALA A 15 2.51 38.93 -15.48
N GLU A 16 1.97 38.43 -16.61
CA GLU A 16 1.66 39.27 -17.79
C GLU A 16 0.15 39.51 -18.05
N LEU A 17 -0.72 39.26 -17.07
CA LEU A 17 -2.14 39.62 -17.17
C LEU A 17 -2.36 41.10 -16.77
N ASP A 18 -1.81 42.01 -17.57
CA ASP A 18 -2.22 43.41 -17.55
C ASP A 18 -3.53 43.58 -18.32
N SER A 19 -4.57 43.78 -17.54
CA SER A 19 -5.81 44.50 -17.83
C SER A 19 -5.76 45.39 -19.08
N THR A 20 -6.69 45.21 -20.03
CA THR A 20 -7.46 46.33 -20.60
C THR A 20 -8.59 45.91 -21.56
N VAL A 21 -9.75 46.52 -21.30
CA VAL A 21 -10.76 47.04 -22.24
C VAL A 21 -11.90 46.11 -22.70
N TYR A 22 -13.11 46.54 -22.31
CA TYR A 22 -14.43 46.08 -22.70
C TYR A 22 -14.64 45.99 -24.21
N VAL A 23 -15.28 44.89 -24.65
CA VAL A 23 -16.07 44.86 -25.88
C VAL A 23 -17.45 44.32 -25.51
N GLU A 24 -18.46 45.20 -25.51
CA GLU A 24 -19.86 44.78 -25.59
C GLU A 24 -20.06 44.04 -26.92
N SER A 25 -20.53 42.79 -26.85
CA SER A 25 -21.05 42.07 -28.00
C SER A 25 -22.42 41.52 -27.63
N SER A 26 -23.39 41.83 -28.47
CA SER A 26 -24.83 41.54 -28.39
C SER A 26 -25.14 40.14 -27.85
N PRO A 27 -26.34 39.91 -27.24
CA PRO A 27 -26.69 38.61 -26.68
C PRO A 27 -26.85 37.62 -27.83
N THR A 28 -25.75 36.94 -28.16
CA THR A 28 -25.78 35.66 -28.86
C THR A 28 -26.54 34.73 -27.92
N ALA A 29 -27.62 34.14 -28.41
CA ALA A 29 -28.40 33.17 -27.66
C ALA A 29 -27.43 32.18 -27.00
N VAL A 30 -27.36 32.25 -25.67
CA VAL A 30 -26.55 31.35 -24.87
C VAL A 30 -27.07 29.94 -25.21
N PRO A 31 -26.25 29.03 -25.78
CA PRO A 31 -26.66 27.64 -25.85
C PRO A 31 -27.01 27.25 -24.40
N PRO A 32 -28.13 26.54 -24.15
CA PRO A 32 -28.50 26.17 -22.79
C PRO A 32 -27.25 25.55 -22.18
N VAL A 33 -26.75 26.19 -21.11
CA VAL A 33 -25.75 25.58 -20.26
C VAL A 33 -26.46 24.32 -19.80
N GLU A 34 -26.07 23.18 -20.36
CA GLU A 34 -26.38 21.90 -19.75
C GLU A 34 -25.77 22.05 -18.36
N GLU A 35 -26.61 22.31 -17.36
CA GLU A 35 -26.24 22.07 -15.98
C GLU A 35 -25.79 20.62 -15.99
N GLU A 36 -24.49 20.42 -15.97
CA GLU A 36 -23.88 19.14 -15.72
C GLU A 36 -24.35 18.79 -14.31
N THR A 37 -25.51 18.13 -14.23
CA THR A 37 -26.14 17.73 -13.00
C THR A 37 -25.16 16.76 -12.37
N ARG A 38 -24.25 17.28 -11.53
CA ARG A 38 -23.33 16.47 -10.75
C ARG A 38 -24.21 15.56 -9.94
N THR A 39 -24.31 14.32 -10.40
CA THR A 39 -25.08 13.27 -9.77
C THR A 39 -24.25 12.85 -8.58
N PHE A 40 -24.52 13.52 -7.47
CA PHE A 40 -24.01 13.12 -6.17
C PHE A 40 -24.79 11.86 -5.77
N GLY A 41 -24.06 10.80 -5.44
CA GLY A 41 -24.66 9.62 -4.81
C GLY A 41 -25.24 9.98 -3.43
N PRO A 42 -25.91 9.02 -2.76
CA PRO A 42 -26.52 9.23 -1.43
C PRO A 42 -25.51 9.72 -0.38
N ASP A 43 -24.22 9.50 -0.61
CA ASP A 43 -23.12 9.86 0.28
C ASP A 43 -22.50 11.23 -0.06
N GLY A 44 -23.09 11.99 -0.99
CA GLY A 44 -22.57 13.29 -1.44
C GLY A 44 -21.31 13.21 -2.29
N LEU A 45 -20.92 12.00 -2.74
CA LEU A 45 -19.76 11.76 -3.60
C LEU A 45 -20.20 11.72 -5.07
N THR A 46 -19.38 12.28 -5.95
CA THR A 46 -19.50 12.06 -7.40
C THR A 46 -19.20 10.60 -7.75
N GLU A 47 -19.72 10.10 -8.87
CA GLU A 47 -19.43 8.73 -9.35
C GLU A 47 -17.92 8.47 -9.47
N GLY A 48 -17.14 9.46 -9.91
CA GLY A 48 -15.68 9.37 -9.98
C GLY A 48 -15.03 9.19 -8.60
N GLN A 49 -15.51 9.91 -7.59
CA GLN A 49 -15.04 9.75 -6.21
C GLN A 49 -15.44 8.40 -5.61
N GLN A 50 -16.64 7.90 -5.91
CA GLN A 50 -17.08 6.57 -5.48
C GLN A 50 -16.22 5.46 -6.11
N LYS A 51 -15.92 5.56 -7.42
CA LYS A 51 -15.01 4.63 -8.10
C LYS A 51 -13.59 4.69 -7.54
N ALA A 52 -13.07 5.90 -7.29
CA ALA A 52 -11.75 6.07 -6.69
C ALA A 52 -11.68 5.46 -5.28
N LEU A 53 -12.70 5.71 -4.44
CA LEU A 53 -12.80 5.14 -3.11
C LEU A 53 -12.86 3.61 -3.16
N ALA A 54 -13.71 3.04 -4.03
CA ALA A 54 -13.79 1.60 -4.20
C ALA A 54 -12.44 0.99 -4.65
N ALA A 55 -11.74 1.64 -5.58
CA ALA A 55 -10.43 1.19 -6.02
C ALA A 55 -9.39 1.22 -4.89
N VAL A 56 -9.37 2.29 -4.08
CA VAL A 56 -8.48 2.38 -2.91
C VAL A 56 -8.78 1.29 -1.89
N THR A 57 -10.05 1.07 -1.57
CA THR A 57 -10.46 0.03 -0.61
C THR A 57 -10.07 -1.37 -1.07
N VAL A 58 -10.25 -1.68 -2.37
CA VAL A 58 -9.83 -2.97 -2.93
C VAL A 58 -8.32 -3.14 -2.82
N ARG A 59 -7.53 -2.13 -3.20
CA ARG A 59 -6.06 -2.20 -3.10
C ARG A 59 -5.59 -2.31 -1.65
N ALA A 60 -6.24 -1.64 -0.72
CA ALA A 60 -5.92 -1.76 0.70
C ALA A 60 -6.13 -3.20 1.20
N GLY A 61 -7.26 -3.83 0.84
CA GLY A 61 -7.53 -5.23 1.19
C GLY A 61 -6.55 -6.22 0.55
N GLU A 62 -6.12 -5.98 -0.69
CA GLU A 62 -5.09 -6.80 -1.34
C GLU A 62 -3.73 -6.71 -0.63
N VAL A 63 -3.35 -5.50 -0.19
CA VAL A 63 -2.11 -5.28 0.58
C VAL A 63 -2.17 -5.99 1.92
N GLU A 64 -3.27 -5.84 2.68
CA GLU A 64 -3.46 -6.53 3.95
C GLU A 64 -3.39 -8.06 3.78
N ALA A 65 -4.02 -8.61 2.75
CA ALA A 65 -3.95 -10.04 2.45
C ALA A 65 -2.52 -10.50 2.09
N ALA A 66 -1.77 -9.68 1.37
CA ALA A 66 -0.37 -9.96 1.03
C ALA A 66 0.53 -9.92 2.27
N GLU A 67 0.34 -8.95 3.15
CA GLU A 67 1.06 -8.83 4.44
C GLU A 67 0.77 -10.04 5.32
N TRP A 68 -0.50 -10.43 5.47
CA TRP A 68 -0.88 -11.61 6.22
C TRP A 68 -0.25 -12.88 5.63
N THR A 69 -0.27 -13.04 4.30
CA THR A 69 0.36 -14.18 3.64
C THR A 69 1.88 -14.21 3.87
N LEU A 70 2.53 -13.06 3.83
CA LEU A 70 3.95 -12.94 4.12
C LEU A 70 4.26 -13.33 5.57
N ASP A 71 3.45 -12.89 6.53
CA ASP A 71 3.63 -13.24 7.94
C ASP A 71 3.45 -14.74 8.18
N GLN A 72 2.46 -15.37 7.53
CA GLN A 72 2.27 -16.81 7.58
C GLN A 72 3.45 -17.57 6.96
N ALA A 73 3.97 -17.09 5.83
CA ALA A 73 5.14 -17.69 5.18
C ALA A 73 6.40 -17.57 6.06
N LYS A 74 6.62 -16.41 6.71
CA LYS A 74 7.71 -16.21 7.67
C LYS A 74 7.57 -17.15 8.87
N ALA A 75 6.38 -17.26 9.46
CA ALA A 75 6.12 -18.16 10.57
C ALA A 75 6.42 -19.62 10.22
N ALA A 76 5.97 -20.07 9.04
CA ALA A 76 6.25 -21.41 8.54
C ALA A 76 7.76 -21.65 8.29
N CYS A 77 8.45 -20.67 7.70
CA CYS A 77 9.89 -20.75 7.47
C CYS A 77 10.66 -20.84 8.80
N ASN A 78 10.32 -19.99 9.78
CA ASN A 78 10.93 -20.00 11.11
C ASN A 78 10.72 -21.34 11.82
N ALA A 79 9.53 -21.93 11.71
CA ALA A 79 9.25 -23.25 12.27
C ALA A 79 10.09 -24.36 11.63
N GLN A 80 10.30 -24.31 10.31
CA GLN A 80 11.17 -25.26 9.59
C GLN A 80 12.64 -25.11 9.98
N ILE A 81 13.13 -23.87 10.11
CA ILE A 81 14.49 -23.58 10.59
C ILE A 81 14.68 -24.14 12.00
N ALA A 82 13.75 -23.85 12.92
CA ALA A 82 13.80 -24.37 14.28
C ALA A 82 13.79 -25.90 14.32
N ALA A 83 12.95 -26.55 13.52
CA ALA A 83 12.89 -28.01 13.43
C ALA A 83 14.19 -28.62 12.86
N ALA A 84 14.79 -27.99 11.86
CA ALA A 84 16.08 -28.43 11.30
C ALA A 84 17.19 -28.34 12.36
N LEU A 85 17.28 -27.22 13.09
CA LEU A 85 18.25 -27.07 14.17
C LEU A 85 18.00 -28.07 15.31
N ALA A 86 16.74 -28.30 15.69
CA ALA A 86 16.38 -29.26 16.73
C ALA A 86 16.71 -30.72 16.35
N SER A 87 16.70 -31.05 15.05
CA SER A 87 17.13 -32.36 14.55
C SER A 87 18.65 -32.50 14.41
N GLY A 88 19.41 -31.47 14.81
CA GLY A 88 20.88 -31.48 14.83
C GLY A 88 21.53 -31.07 13.51
N VAL A 89 20.77 -30.49 12.57
CA VAL A 89 21.35 -29.92 11.35
C VAL A 89 22.21 -28.70 11.73
N PRO A 90 23.48 -28.63 11.28
CA PRO A 90 24.33 -27.47 11.53
C PRO A 90 23.72 -26.17 11.00
N ALA A 91 23.86 -25.09 11.77
CA ALA A 91 23.29 -23.80 11.42
C ALA A 91 23.84 -23.25 10.09
N GLU A 92 25.09 -23.58 9.75
CA GLU A 92 25.72 -23.21 8.49
C GLU A 92 25.03 -23.87 7.29
N THR A 93 24.65 -25.14 7.43
CA THR A 93 23.91 -25.88 6.39
C THR A 93 22.50 -25.34 6.21
N VAL A 94 21.83 -24.98 7.31
CA VAL A 94 20.51 -24.33 7.27
C VAL A 94 20.59 -22.95 6.62
N ALA A 95 21.63 -22.17 6.96
CA ALA A 95 21.87 -20.84 6.40
C ALA A 95 22.11 -20.89 4.88
N GLU A 96 22.94 -21.84 4.43
CA GLU A 96 23.19 -22.06 3.00
C GLU A 96 21.91 -22.44 2.24
N ALA A 97 21.11 -23.37 2.79
CA ALA A 97 19.86 -23.81 2.18
C ALA A 97 18.80 -22.69 2.12
N ALA A 98 18.77 -21.82 3.14
CA ALA A 98 17.87 -20.68 3.19
C ALA A 98 18.39 -19.46 2.42
N GLY A 99 19.61 -19.50 1.89
CA GLY A 99 20.23 -18.38 1.17
C GLY A 99 20.51 -17.16 2.06
N VAL A 100 20.73 -17.37 3.36
CA VAL A 100 20.99 -16.32 4.35
C VAL A 100 22.34 -16.53 5.03
N CYS A 101 22.81 -15.54 5.79
CA CYS A 101 24.01 -15.73 6.60
C CYS A 101 23.71 -16.49 7.90
N ALA A 102 24.70 -17.22 8.42
CA ALA A 102 24.55 -18.00 9.65
C ALA A 102 24.15 -17.15 10.88
N ALA A 103 24.51 -15.85 10.89
CA ALA A 103 24.09 -14.92 11.94
C ALA A 103 22.56 -14.77 12.01
N VAL A 104 21.88 -14.70 10.85
CA VAL A 104 20.41 -14.62 10.80
C VAL A 104 19.77 -15.88 11.36
N VAL A 105 20.33 -17.05 11.05
CA VAL A 105 19.85 -18.33 11.61
C VAL A 105 20.04 -18.38 13.14
N ALA A 106 21.16 -17.85 13.64
CA ALA A 106 21.43 -17.80 15.08
C ALA A 106 20.48 -16.85 15.83
N ASP A 107 20.12 -15.71 15.22
CA ASP A 107 19.14 -14.79 15.80
C ASP A 107 17.73 -15.39 15.82
N LEU A 108 17.31 -16.05 14.73
CA LEU A 108 16.03 -16.78 14.66
C LEU A 108 15.95 -17.91 15.70
N ALA A 109 17.04 -18.65 15.89
CA ALA A 109 17.11 -19.70 16.91
C ALA A 109 16.95 -19.12 18.33
N ARG A 110 17.53 -17.94 18.58
CA ARG A 110 17.43 -17.24 19.86
C ARG A 110 16.01 -16.74 20.13
N GLU A 111 15.37 -16.15 19.12
CA GLU A 111 13.97 -15.71 19.20
C GLU A 111 13.01 -16.89 19.44
N ALA A 112 13.21 -18.00 18.72
CA ALA A 112 12.42 -19.21 18.93
C ALA A 112 12.59 -19.77 20.35
N ALA A 113 13.82 -19.82 20.87
CA ALA A 113 14.10 -20.26 22.24
C ALA A 113 13.48 -19.34 23.30
N ALA A 114 13.48 -18.03 23.05
CA ALA A 114 12.85 -17.04 23.94
C ALA A 114 11.31 -17.19 23.95
N ALA A 115 10.69 -17.43 22.79
CA ALA A 115 9.25 -17.66 22.67
C ALA A 115 8.79 -18.93 23.40
N LEU A 116 9.59 -20.01 23.36
CA LEU A 116 9.32 -21.26 24.09
C LEU A 116 9.46 -21.09 25.62
N SER A 117 10.29 -20.16 26.07
CA SER A 117 10.52 -19.90 27.51
C SER A 117 9.47 -18.94 28.11
N ALA A 118 8.74 -18.22 27.26
CA ALA A 118 7.65 -17.33 27.64
C ALA A 118 6.31 -18.08 27.63
N GLU A 119 6.12 -19.05 28.54
CA GLU A 119 4.81 -19.69 28.67
C GLU A 119 3.72 -18.64 29.01
N PRO A 120 2.54 -18.70 28.35
CA PRO A 120 1.39 -17.97 28.83
C PRO A 120 0.95 -18.62 30.14
N SER A 121 1.18 -17.93 31.26
CA SER A 121 0.53 -18.21 32.54
C SER A 121 -0.98 -17.98 32.34
N ALA A 122 -1.66 -18.97 31.78
CA ALA A 122 -3.11 -19.00 31.70
C ALA A 122 -3.62 -19.22 33.12
N ALA A 123 -3.87 -18.10 33.81
CA ALA A 123 -4.62 -18.08 35.05
C ALA A 123 -5.97 -18.78 34.81
N LEU A 124 -6.14 -19.96 35.42
CA LEU A 124 -7.41 -20.65 35.48
C LEU A 124 -8.45 -19.69 36.10
N PRO A 125 -9.61 -19.44 35.46
CA PRO A 125 -10.68 -18.74 36.14
C PRO A 125 -11.20 -19.64 37.26
N SER A 126 -10.90 -19.24 38.50
CA SER A 126 -11.47 -19.80 39.72
C SER A 126 -12.98 -19.55 39.73
N ALA A 127 -13.76 -20.50 39.20
CA ALA A 127 -15.21 -20.52 39.39
C ALA A 127 -15.53 -21.01 40.81
N ALA A 128 -15.61 -20.07 41.74
CA ALA A 128 -16.26 -20.24 43.03
C ALA A 128 -17.25 -19.08 43.21
N GLY A 129 -18.54 -19.43 43.24
CA GLY A 129 -19.67 -18.52 43.41
C GLY A 129 -20.97 -19.21 43.05
#